data_AF-A0A944TDU1-F1
#
_entry.id   AF-A0A944TDU1-F1
#
_cell.length_a   1.000
_cell.length_b   1.000
_cell.length_c   1.000
_cell.angle_alpha   90.00
_cell.angle_beta   90.00
_cell.angle_gamma   90.00
#
_symmetry.space_group_name_H-M   'P 1'
#
loop_
_entity.id
_entity.type
_entity.pdbx_description
1 polymer ?
#
loop_
_entity_poly.entity_id
_entity_poly.type
_entity_poly.pdbx_seq_one_letter_code
_entity_poly.pdbx_strand_id
1 'polypeptide(L)' 'HLELSRPIYARSAAYGHFGRHPDQDGGFSWEKTDIADALRTAANGG' A
#
# COMPACT_ATOMS: atom_id res chain seq x y z
N HIS A 1 -5.82 4.01 -7.16
CA HIS A 1 -4.75 3.08 -6.78
C HIS A 1 -4.61 3.00 -5.25
N LEU A 2 -4.19 4.06 -4.55
CA LEU A 2 -4.04 4.04 -3.07
C LEU A 2 -5.26 4.56 -2.27
N GLU A 3 -6.23 5.19 -2.93
CA GLU A 3 -7.50 5.63 -2.29
C GLU A 3 -7.31 6.58 -1.08
N LEU A 4 -6.35 7.50 -1.16
CA LEU A 4 -5.94 8.35 -0.03
C LEU A 4 -6.96 9.42 0.38
N SER A 5 -7.99 9.72 -0.43
CA SER A 5 -9.04 10.68 -0.07
C SER A 5 -10.07 10.06 0.91
N ARG A 6 -9.57 9.47 1.99
CA ARG A 6 -10.33 8.73 3.01
C ARG A 6 -9.75 9.04 4.39
N PRO A 7 -10.55 9.00 5.47
CA PRO A 7 -10.06 9.28 6.83
C PRO A 7 -9.28 8.09 7.44
N ILE A 8 -8.18 7.68 6.82
CA ILE A 8 -7.41 6.48 7.21
C ILE A 8 -6.19 6.76 8.09
N TYR A 9 -5.89 8.02 8.40
CA TYR A 9 -4.59 8.46 8.92
C TYR A 9 -4.38 8.28 10.43
N ALA A 10 -5.44 8.19 11.24
CA ALA A 10 -5.34 8.17 12.71
C ALA A 10 -4.43 7.04 13.24
N ARG A 11 -4.55 5.83 12.67
CA ARG A 11 -3.70 4.67 13.00
C ARG A 11 -2.22 4.88 12.67
N SER A 12 -1.89 5.80 11.76
CA SER A 12 -0.51 6.11 11.34
C SER A 12 0.22 7.11 12.24
N ALA A 13 -0.52 7.83 13.08
CA ALA A 13 0.05 8.82 14.00
C ALA A 13 0.84 8.22 15.18
N ALA A 14 0.70 6.91 15.43
CA ALA A 14 1.46 6.18 16.45
C ALA A 14 2.05 4.90 15.87
N TYR A 15 3.23 4.52 16.38
CA TYR A 15 3.95 3.29 16.03
C TYR A 15 4.41 3.20 14.55
N GLY A 16 4.54 4.35 13.88
CA GLY A 16 5.16 4.48 12.55
C GLY A 16 4.21 4.28 11.37
N HIS A 17 4.57 4.80 10.20
CA HIS A 17 3.71 4.77 9.00
C HIS A 17 3.85 3.49 8.16
N PHE A 18 4.91 2.72 8.37
CA PHE A 18 5.34 1.62 7.51
C PHE A 18 5.43 0.28 8.24
N GLY A 19 5.53 -0.81 7.47
CA GLY A 19 5.75 -2.16 7.98
C GLY A 19 4.51 -2.76 8.64
N ARG A 20 3.32 -2.31 8.21
CA ARG A 20 2.02 -2.77 8.72
C ARG A 20 1.17 -3.32 7.59
N HIS A 21 0.33 -4.29 7.89
CA HIS A 21 -0.52 -4.90 6.87
C HIS A 21 -1.57 -3.91 6.33
N PRO A 22 -1.85 -3.94 5.01
CA PRO A 22 -2.92 -3.15 4.43
C PRO A 22 -4.28 -3.62 4.94
N ASP A 23 -5.10 -2.67 5.35
CA ASP A 23 -6.46 -2.89 5.85
C ASP A 23 -7.49 -2.85 4.72
N GLN A 24 -8.63 -3.52 4.94
CA GLN A 24 -9.74 -3.58 3.98
C GLN A 24 -10.41 -2.23 3.72
N ASP A 25 -10.29 -1.27 4.65
CA ASP A 25 -10.88 0.06 4.55
C ASP A 25 -9.97 1.10 3.86
N GLY A 26 -8.81 0.66 3.37
CA GLY A 26 -7.80 1.49 2.71
C GLY A 26 -6.65 1.92 3.62
N GLY A 27 -6.67 1.56 4.91
CA GLY A 27 -5.51 1.74 5.80
C GLY A 27 -4.26 1.08 5.24
N PHE A 28 -3.13 1.80 5.30
CA PHE A 28 -1.82 1.31 4.80
C PHE A 28 -1.85 0.76 3.37
N SER A 29 -2.69 1.32 2.49
CA SER A 29 -2.80 0.88 1.11
C SER A 29 -1.47 0.92 0.34
N TRP A 30 -0.51 1.74 0.79
CA TRP A 30 0.86 1.84 0.25
C TRP A 30 1.76 0.65 0.61
N GLU A 31 1.36 -0.22 1.55
CA GLU A 31 2.08 -1.44 1.92
C GLU A 31 1.67 -2.63 1.02
N LYS A 32 0.74 -2.44 0.08
CA LYS A 32 0.38 -3.47 -0.90
C LYS A 32 1.53 -3.70 -1.87
N THR A 33 1.83 -4.98 -2.15
CA THR A 33 2.80 -5.43 -3.14
C THR A 33 2.14 -6.06 -4.36
N ASP A 34 0.87 -5.74 -4.60
CA ASP A 34 0.02 -6.29 -5.67
C ASP A 34 0.52 -5.96 -7.08
N ILE A 35 1.36 -4.93 -7.22
CA ILE A 35 1.99 -4.55 -8.48
C ILE A 35 3.36 -5.22 -8.73
N ALA A 36 3.89 -5.99 -7.77
CA ALA A 36 5.24 -6.54 -7.85
C ALA A 36 5.46 -7.45 -9.07
N ASP A 37 4.51 -8.33 -9.37
CA ASP A 37 4.60 -9.22 -10.52
C ASP A 37 4.51 -8.46 -11.86
N ALA A 38 3.62 -7.47 -11.95
CA ALA A 38 3.51 -6.63 -13.13
C ALA A 38 4.82 -5.86 -13.40
N LEU A 39 5.44 -5.33 -12.35
CA LEU A 39 6.74 -4.66 -12.44
C LEU A 39 7.86 -5.63 -12.84
N ARG A 40 7.86 -6.86 -12.29
CA ARG A 40 8.82 -7.90 -12.65
C ARG A 40 8.72 -8.27 -14.13
N THR A 41 7.51 -8.46 -14.65
CA THR A 41 7.30 -8.76 -16.08
C THR A 41 7.75 -7.60 -16.96
N ALA A 42 7.38 -6.36 -16.61
CA ALA A 42 7.76 -5.17 -17.36
C ALA A 42 9.29 -4.97 -17.40
N ALA A 43 9.99 -5.27 -16.30
CA ALA A 43 11.44 -5.16 -16.22
C ALA A 43 12.18 -6.24 -17.03
N ASN A 44 11.58 -7.43 -17.20
CA ASN A 44 12.19 -8.57 -17.89
C ASN A 44 11.85 -8.65 -19.39
N GLY A 45 11.16 -7.65 -19.94
CA GLY A 45 10.95 -7.51 -21.38
C GLY A 45 9.73 -8.21 -21.96
N GLY A 46 8.79 -8.69 -21.12
CA GLY A 46 7.56 -9.36 -21.57
C GLY A 46 7.78 -10.79 -22.05
#